data_AF-A0A6G8QA34-F1
#
_entry.id   AF-A0A6G8QA34-F1
#
_cell.length_a   1.000
_cell.length_b   1.000
_cell.length_c   1.000
_cell.angle_alpha   90.00
_cell.angle_beta   90.00
_cell.angle_gamma   90.00
#
_symmetry.space_group_name_H-M   'P 1'
#
loop_
_entity.id
_entity.type
_entity.pdbx_description
1 polymer ?
#
loop_
_entity_poly.entity_id
_entity_poly.type
_entity_poly.pdbx_seq_one_letter_code
_entity_poly.pdbx_strand_id
1 'polypeptide(L)'
;MLGDHANRRTEPRVFGERTLKAGRMLYMCHENGTEDPWNTVAMAVCAFEGLHTKDGWEYLLMNRRDIEDIAGAYEKADTPEEFTREILRLKERDLAPRSGNG
;
A
#
# COMPACT_ATOMS: atom_id res chain seq x y z
N MET A 1 5.44 -7.33 -34.78
CA MET A 1 5.26 -5.86 -34.71
C MET A 1 5.39 -5.47 -33.25
N LEU A 2 6.41 -4.68 -32.92
CA LEU A 2 6.64 -4.14 -31.58
C LEU A 2 5.74 -2.91 -31.40
N GLY A 3 4.83 -2.94 -30.43
CA GLY A 3 4.01 -1.77 -30.14
C GLY A 3 2.82 -2.08 -29.25
N ASP A 4 3.06 -2.31 -27.97
CA ASP A 4 2.07 -1.94 -26.92
C ASP A 4 2.64 -1.88 -25.49
N HIS A 5 3.96 -1.76 -25.33
CA HIS A 5 4.59 -1.70 -24.01
C HIS A 5 4.85 -0.27 -23.49
N ALA A 6 4.38 0.76 -24.19
CA ALA A 6 4.67 2.16 -23.83
C ALA A 6 3.61 2.82 -22.93
N ASN A 7 2.39 2.28 -22.82
CA ASN A 7 1.27 3.01 -22.22
C ASN A 7 0.87 2.60 -20.78
N ARG A 8 1.63 1.71 -20.11
CA ARG A 8 1.40 1.35 -18.69
C ARG A 8 2.21 2.16 -17.68
N ARG A 9 3.00 3.15 -18.14
CA ARG A 9 3.92 3.92 -17.28
C ARG A 9 3.37 5.29 -16.84
N THR A 10 2.16 5.64 -17.25
CA THR A 10 1.57 6.98 -17.08
C THR A 10 0.20 6.97 -16.41
N GLU A 11 -0.22 5.86 -15.82
CA GLU A 11 -1.36 5.86 -14.92
C GLU A 11 -0.89 6.03 -13.47
N PRO A 12 -1.48 6.95 -12.69
CA PRO A 12 -1.18 7.09 -11.28
C PRO A 12 -1.33 5.74 -10.60
N ARG A 13 -0.42 5.37 -9.69
CA ARG A 13 -0.55 4.16 -8.87
C ARG A 13 -1.87 4.22 -8.09
N VAL A 14 -2.94 3.63 -8.62
CA VAL A 14 -4.22 3.51 -7.93
C VAL A 14 -4.06 2.27 -7.08
N PHE A 15 -3.81 2.47 -5.78
CA PHE A 15 -3.85 1.38 -4.84
C PHE A 15 -5.25 0.78 -4.89
N GLY A 16 -5.34 -0.54 -5.02
CA GLY A 16 -6.61 -1.24 -4.91
C GLY A 16 -7.26 -0.94 -3.55
N GLU A 17 -8.58 -0.90 -3.51
CA GLU A 17 -9.34 -0.62 -2.27
C GLU A 17 -8.89 -1.52 -1.11
N ARG A 18 -8.61 -2.79 -1.40
CA ARG A 18 -8.09 -3.75 -0.42
C ARG A 18 -6.72 -3.35 0.13
N THR A 19 -5.81 -2.85 -0.71
CA THR A 19 -4.47 -2.40 -0.27
C THR A 19 -4.59 -1.17 0.63
N LEU A 20 -5.51 -0.25 0.29
CA LEU A 20 -5.80 0.94 1.10
C LEU A 20 -6.35 0.56 2.48
N LYS A 21 -7.32 -0.36 2.53
CA LYS A 21 -7.87 -0.87 3.81
C LYS A 21 -6.81 -1.58 4.64
N ALA A 22 -5.96 -2.41 4.02
CA ALA A 22 -4.87 -3.10 4.70
C ALA A 22 -3.84 -2.11 5.28
N GLY A 23 -3.45 -1.07 4.51
CA GLY A 23 -2.54 -0.03 4.99
C GLY A 23 -3.12 0.79 6.14
N ARG A 24 -4.41 1.16 6.05
CA ARG A 24 -5.12 1.82 7.17
C ARG A 24 -5.18 0.95 8.41
N MET A 25 -5.47 -0.34 8.25
CA MET A 25 -5.50 -1.29 9.37
C MET A 25 -4.12 -1.44 10.01
N LEU A 26 -3.06 -1.52 9.19
CA LEU A 26 -1.68 -1.60 9.68
C LEU A 26 -1.31 -0.36 10.50
N TYR A 27 -1.63 0.84 10.01
CA TYR A 27 -1.48 2.08 10.76
C TYR A 27 -2.19 2.03 12.12
N MET A 28 -3.48 1.66 12.15
CA MET A 28 -4.23 1.55 13.41
C MET A 28 -3.63 0.51 14.37
N CYS A 29 -3.08 -0.60 13.85
CA CYS A 29 -2.40 -1.60 14.68
C CYS A 29 -1.13 -1.03 15.32
N HIS A 30 -0.36 -0.24 14.58
CA HIS A 30 0.84 0.43 15.11
C HIS A 30 0.48 1.47 16.17
N GLU A 31 -0.50 2.33 15.91
CA GLU A 31 -0.99 3.33 16.87
C GLU A 31 -1.45 2.72 18.20
N ASN A 32 -2.05 1.52 18.15
CA ASN A 32 -2.52 0.82 19.35
C ASN A 32 -1.46 -0.11 19.98
N GLY A 33 -0.22 -0.14 19.45
CA GLY A 33 0.84 -1.01 19.98
C GLY A 33 0.51 -2.50 19.89
N THR A 34 -0.18 -2.92 18.84
CA THR A 34 -0.56 -4.32 18.63
C THR A 34 0.69 -5.20 18.52
N GLU A 35 0.74 -6.32 19.25
CA GLU A 35 1.91 -7.20 19.33
C GLU A 35 2.30 -7.80 17.96
N ASP A 36 1.33 -8.22 17.16
CA ASP A 36 1.53 -8.67 15.78
C ASP A 36 0.57 -7.93 14.82
N PRO A 37 0.98 -6.75 14.33
CA PRO A 37 0.19 -5.95 13.40
C PRO A 37 -0.12 -6.71 12.11
N TRP A 38 0.84 -7.48 11.56
CA TRP A 38 0.68 -8.15 10.28
C TRP A 38 -0.29 -9.32 10.37
N ASN A 39 -0.22 -10.12 11.42
CA ASN A 39 -1.21 -11.18 11.65
C ASN A 39 -2.61 -10.59 11.86
N THR A 40 -2.72 -9.49 12.59
CA THR A 40 -4.01 -8.81 12.80
C THR A 40 -4.60 -8.29 11.49
N VAL A 41 -3.78 -7.68 10.63
CA VAL A 41 -4.18 -7.24 9.29
C VAL A 41 -4.57 -8.44 8.41
N ALA A 42 -3.82 -9.55 8.46
CA ALA A 42 -4.13 -10.77 7.71
C ALA A 42 -5.49 -11.34 8.12
N MET A 43 -5.76 -11.45 9.41
CA MET A 43 -7.04 -11.91 9.94
C MET A 43 -8.19 -10.99 9.51
N ALA A 44 -8.01 -9.67 9.58
CA ALA A 44 -9.01 -8.71 9.16
C ALA A 44 -9.30 -8.82 7.65
N VAL A 45 -8.26 -8.88 6.81
CA VAL A 45 -8.41 -9.06 5.36
C VAL A 45 -9.13 -10.37 5.05
N CYS A 46 -8.77 -11.48 5.68
CA CYS A 46 -9.45 -12.76 5.46
C CYS A 46 -10.93 -12.69 5.84
N ALA A 47 -11.23 -12.13 7.03
CA ALA A 47 -12.59 -12.05 7.55
C ALA A 47 -13.50 -11.16 6.70
N PHE A 48 -13.02 -9.99 6.29
CA PHE A 48 -13.87 -8.99 5.60
C PHE A 48 -13.89 -9.13 4.08
N GLU A 49 -12.87 -9.75 3.47
CA GLU A 49 -12.82 -9.98 2.02
C GLU A 49 -13.25 -11.41 1.64
N GLY A 50 -13.57 -12.26 2.62
CA GLY A 50 -14.00 -13.64 2.37
C GLY A 50 -12.89 -14.53 1.81
N LEU A 51 -11.65 -14.30 2.22
CA LEU A 51 -10.47 -15.04 1.73
C LEU A 51 -10.08 -16.16 2.70
N HIS A 52 -9.53 -17.24 2.15
CA HIS A 52 -8.81 -18.20 2.98
C HIS A 52 -7.53 -17.58 3.54
N THR A 53 -7.08 -18.08 4.70
CA THR A 53 -5.89 -17.57 5.39
C THR A 53 -4.66 -17.52 4.48
N LYS A 54 -4.45 -18.56 3.66
CA LYS A 54 -3.34 -18.60 2.71
C LYS A 54 -3.40 -17.45 1.70
N ASP A 55 -4.56 -17.23 1.08
CA ASP A 55 -4.75 -16.22 0.04
C ASP A 55 -4.63 -14.81 0.61
N GLY A 56 -5.11 -14.59 1.84
CA GLY A 56 -4.94 -13.33 2.56
C GLY A 56 -3.47 -13.02 2.83
N TRP A 57 -2.71 -13.99 3.34
CA TRP A 57 -1.27 -13.83 3.56
C TRP A 57 -0.50 -13.61 2.26
N GLU A 58 -0.78 -14.40 1.21
CA GLU A 58 -0.15 -14.24 -0.10
C GLU A 58 -0.39 -12.83 -0.66
N TYR A 59 -1.64 -12.35 -0.58
CA TYR A 59 -1.99 -10.99 -0.99
C TYR A 59 -1.19 -9.92 -0.22
N LEU A 60 -1.14 -10.01 1.11
CA LEU A 60 -0.42 -9.03 1.93
C LEU A 60 1.08 -9.01 1.63
N LEU A 61 1.68 -10.19 1.45
CA LEU A 61 3.11 -10.31 1.14
C LEU A 61 3.43 -9.73 -0.24
N MET A 62 2.59 -9.99 -1.24
CA MET A 62 2.75 -9.43 -2.59
C MET A 62 2.61 -7.90 -2.62
N ASN A 63 1.85 -7.32 -1.70
CA ASN A 63 1.57 -5.88 -1.63
C ASN A 63 2.26 -5.20 -0.44
N ARG A 64 3.20 -5.88 0.23
CA ARG A 64 3.74 -5.45 1.53
C ARG A 64 4.25 -4.01 1.53
N ARG A 65 5.09 -3.67 0.56
CA ARG A 65 5.66 -2.33 0.44
C ARG A 65 4.59 -1.26 0.25
N ASP A 66 3.58 -1.55 -0.55
CA ASP A 66 2.49 -0.61 -0.83
C ASP A 66 1.63 -0.38 0.42
N ILE A 67 1.40 -1.44 1.20
CA ILE A 67 0.69 -1.39 2.48
C ILE A 67 1.49 -0.58 3.51
N GLU A 68 2.81 -0.79 3.61
CA GLU A 68 3.71 -0.03 4.49
C GLU A 68 3.76 1.45 4.08
N ASP A 69 3.88 1.74 2.78
CA ASP A 69 3.86 3.11 2.25
C ASP A 69 2.54 3.83 2.57
N ILE A 70 1.40 3.15 2.46
CA ILE A 70 0.08 3.68 2.84
C ILE A 70 -0.01 3.91 4.35
N ALA A 71 0.45 2.96 5.16
CA ALA A 71 0.44 3.10 6.61
C ALA A 71 1.27 4.32 7.07
N GLY A 72 2.46 4.50 6.48
CA GLY A 72 3.30 5.67 6.73
C GLY A 72 2.72 6.99 6.18
N ALA A 73 1.83 6.94 5.19
CA ALA A 73 1.09 8.11 4.75
C ALA A 73 0.01 8.52 5.76
N TYR A 74 -0.64 7.55 6.42
CA TYR A 74 -1.58 7.83 7.51
C TYR A 74 -0.88 8.45 8.73
N GLU A 75 0.32 7.99 9.08
CA GLU A 75 1.10 8.55 10.19
C GLU A 75 1.49 10.02 10.00
N LYS A 76 1.58 10.48 8.74
CA LYS A 76 2.00 11.85 8.39
C LYS A 76 0.84 12.80 8.10
N ALA A 77 -0.39 12.31 8.08
CA ALA A 77 -1.54 13.04 7.61
C ALA A 77 -2.64 13.06 8.66
N ASP A 78 -3.01 14.25 9.11
CA ASP A 78 -4.13 14.46 10.04
C ASP A 78 -5.45 14.71 9.29
N THR A 79 -5.37 14.92 7.96
CA THR A 79 -6.52 15.23 7.09
C THR A 79 -6.52 14.39 5.81
N PRO A 80 -7.70 14.16 5.18
CA PRO A 80 -7.81 13.48 3.89
C PRO A 80 -6.99 14.14 2.76
N GLU A 81 -6.89 15.46 2.78
CA GLU A 81 -6.13 16.24 1.80
C GLU A 81 -4.61 16.01 1.95
N GLU A 82 -4.12 15.97 3.18
CA GLU A 82 -2.72 15.63 3.48
C GLU A 82 -2.39 14.19 3.11
N PHE A 83 -3.30 13.26 3.41
CA PHE A 83 -3.12 11.86 3.03
C PHE A 83 -2.99 11.73 1.51
N THR A 84 -3.87 12.41 0.77
CA THR A 84 -3.82 12.43 -0.69
C THR A 84 -2.48 12.98 -1.19
N ARG A 85 -1.95 14.02 -0.54
CA ARG A 85 -0.65 14.60 -0.87
C ARG A 85 0.52 13.64 -0.62
N GLU A 86 0.50 12.91 0.50
CA GLU A 86 1.52 11.91 0.80
C GLU A 86 1.50 10.76 -0.21
N ILE A 87 0.31 10.28 -0.59
CA ILE A 87 0.15 9.27 -1.65
C ILE A 87 0.69 9.77 -3.00
N LEU A 88 0.49 11.04 -3.33
CA LEU A 88 1.06 11.65 -4.55
C LEU A 88 2.60 11.74 -4.48
N ARG A 89 3.18 12.11 -3.34
CA ARG A 89 4.64 12.12 -3.15
C ARG A 89 5.27 10.74 -3.31
N LEU A 90 4.61 9.70 -2.80
CA LEU A 90 5.05 8.31 -2.99
C LEU A 90 5.09 7.93 -4.48
N LYS A 91 4.12 8.39 -5.27
CA LYS A 91 4.11 8.20 -6.73
C LYS A 91 5.26 8.91 -7.42
N GLU A 92 5.54 10.16 -7.05
CA GLU A 92 6.65 10.94 -7.61
C GLU A 92 8.00 10.27 -7.32
N ARG A 93 8.18 9.72 -6.11
CA ARG A 93 9.38 8.97 -5.72
C ARG A 93 9.59 7.71 -6.57
N ASP A 94 8.53 6.99 -6.90
CA ASP A 94 8.60 5.77 -7.70
C ASP A 94 8.78 6.04 -9.20
N LEU A 95 8.32 7.20 -9.68
CA LEU A 95 8.47 7.67 -11.07
C LEU A 95 9.80 8.37 -11.33
N ALA A 96 10.46 8.90 -10.29
CA ALA A 96 11.79 9.44 -10.41
C ALA A 96 12.73 8.33 -10.91
N PRO A 97 13.44 8.52 -12.05
CA PRO A 97 14.49 7.58 -12.42
C PRO A 97 15.46 7.47 -11.25
N ARG A 98 15.97 6.27 -10.99
CA ARG A 98 17.10 6.06 -10.09
C ARG A 98 18.29 6.85 -10.61
N SER A 99 18.35 8.13 -10.29
CA SER A 99 19.48 9.00 -10.60
C SER A 99 20.55 8.74 -9.55
N GLY A 100 21.63 8.08 -9.98
CA GLY A 100 22.87 7.82 -9.23
C GLY A 100 23.05 6.33 -8.91
N ASN A 101 24.15 5.64 -9.22
CA ASN A 101 25.52 6.05 -9.50
C ASN A 101 26.20 5.00 -10.41
N GLY A 102 26.95 5.48 -11.41
CA GLY A 102 28.10 4.78 -12.01
C GLY A 102 29.38 5.50 -11.61
#